data_AF-A0A7W8JNZ0-F1
#
_entry.id   AF-A0A7W8JNZ0-F1
#
_cell.length_a   1.000
_cell.length_b   1.000
_cell.length_c   1.000
_cell.angle_alpha   90.00
_cell.angle_beta   90.00
_cell.angle_gamma   90.00
#
_symmetry.space_group_name_H-M   'P 1'
#
loop_
_entity.id
_entity.type
_entity.pdbx_description
1 polymer ?
#
loop_
_entity_poly.entity_id
_entity_poly.type
_entity_poly.pdbx_seq_one_letter_code
_entity_poly.pdbx_strand_id
1 'polypeptide(L)' 'MVEVYVCGLARDVCVLWTAQDAVESGFRTHVLWDLTRPVTPATDKATRDALAAQRIDITAVGALAFA' A
#
# COMPACT_ATOMS: atom_id res chain seq x y z
N MET A 1 5.17 -16.63 -8.14
CA MET A 1 5.70 -15.48 -7.39
C MET A 1 4.67 -15.12 -6.33
N VAL A 2 5.08 -14.76 -5.11
CA VAL A 2 4.15 -14.44 -4.01
C VAL A 2 3.83 -12.96 -4.04
N GLU A 3 2.55 -12.62 -3.93
CA GLU A 3 2.04 -11.25 -3.89
C GLU A 3 1.41 -10.95 -2.52
N VAL A 4 1.66 -9.75 -2.00
CA VAL A 4 1.12 -9.27 -0.73
C VAL A 4 0.22 -8.06 -1.00
N TYR A 5 -1.04 -8.17 -0.60
CA TYR A 5 -2.03 -7.10 -0.70
C TYR A 5 -2.32 -6.56 0.69
N VAL A 6 -2.00 -5.28 0.92
CA VAL A 6 -2.12 -4.64 2.23
C VAL A 6 -3.32 -3.69 2.24
N CYS A 7 -4.14 -3.79 3.28
CA CYS A 7 -5.25 -2.90 3.57
C CYS A 7 -5.36 -2.68 5.09
N GLY A 8 -6.36 -1.89 5.54
CA GLY A 8 -6.56 -1.60 6.96
C GLY A 8 -6.14 -0.18 7.34
N LEU A 9 -5.85 0.06 8.62
CA LEU A 9 -5.54 1.38 9.16
C LEU A 9 -4.27 1.35 10.02
N ALA A 10 -3.45 2.40 10.05
CA ALA A 10 -3.58 3.62 9.24
C ALA A 10 -2.72 3.56 7.97
N ARG A 11 -3.21 4.17 6.89
CA ARG A 11 -2.55 4.21 5.57
C ARG A 11 -1.10 4.69 5.63
N ASP A 12 -0.88 5.75 6.41
CA ASP A 12 0.36 6.49 6.56
C ASP A 12 1.26 5.96 7.70
N VAL A 13 0.85 4.88 8.36
CA VAL A 13 1.59 4.24 9.45
C VAL A 13 1.65 2.73 9.23
N CYS A 14 0.77 1.96 9.87
CA CYS A 14 0.80 0.50 9.89
C CYS A 14 0.80 -0.09 8.48
N VAL A 15 -0.03 0.44 7.59
CA VAL A 15 -0.16 -0.03 6.20
C VAL A 15 1.10 0.31 5.39
N LEU A 16 1.62 1.53 5.51
CA LEU A 16 2.83 1.94 4.82
C LEU A 16 4.03 1.09 5.24
N TRP A 17 4.30 0.98 6.54
CA TRP A 17 5.45 0.23 7.05
C TRP A 17 5.34 -1.26 6.72
N THR A 18 4.14 -1.85 6.86
CA THR A 18 3.92 -3.25 6.48
C THR A 18 4.20 -3.48 4.99
N ALA A 19 3.81 -2.55 4.12
CA ALA A 19 4.06 -2.66 2.69
C ALA A 19 5.56 -2.52 2.35
N GLN A 20 6.28 -1.65 3.06
CA GLN A 20 7.73 -1.49 2.92
C GLN A 20 8.46 -2.77 3.36
N ASP A 21 8.13 -3.30 4.53
CA ASP A 21 8.70 -4.55 5.06
C ASP A 21 8.44 -5.74 4.12
N ALA A 22 7.27 -5.78 3.46
CA ALA A 22 6.97 -6.81 2.47
C ALA A 22 7.87 -6.71 1.22
N VAL A 23 8.16 -5.50 0.75
CA VAL A 23 9.13 -5.28 -0.35
C VAL A 23 10.54 -5.69 0.08
N GLU A 24 10.97 -5.30 1.28
CA GLU A 24 12.28 -5.69 1.82
C GLU A 24 12.41 -7.22 1.98
N SER A 25 11.31 -7.90 2.27
CA SER A 25 11.21 -9.36 2.33
C SER A 25 11.18 -10.04 0.95
N GLY A 26 11.18 -9.27 -0.14
CA GLY A 26 11.24 -9.78 -1.52
C GLY A 26 9.87 -10.11 -2.14
N PHE A 27 8.76 -9.64 -1.56
CA PHE A 27 7.43 -9.83 -2.14
C PHE A 27 7.08 -8.75 -3.15
N ARG A 28 6.20 -9.09 -4.10
CA ARG A 28 5.51 -8.08 -4.90
C ARG A 28 4.36 -7.52 -4.07
N THR A 29 4.36 -6.21 -3.84
CA THR A 29 3.50 -5.60 -2.83
C THR A 29 2.53 -4.59 -3.43
N HIS A 30 1.27 -4.66 -3.00
CA HIS A 30 0.19 -3.79 -3.42
C HIS A 30 -0.52 -3.20 -2.21
N VAL A 31 -0.83 -1.90 -2.23
CA VAL A 31 -1.70 -1.25 -1.23
C VAL A 31 -3.09 -1.03 -1.82
N LEU A 32 -4.12 -1.54 -1.16
CA LEU A 32 -5.52 -1.38 -1.53
C LEU A 32 -6.05 -0.03 -1.06
N TRP A 33 -5.89 0.99 -1.91
CA TRP A 33 -6.02 2.40 -1.51
C TRP A 33 -7.39 2.77 -0.96
N ASP A 34 -8.43 2.25 -1.59
CA ASP A 34 -9.84 2.43 -1.23
C ASP A 34 -10.26 1.65 0.02
N LEU A 35 -9.43 0.70 0.47
CA LEU A 35 -9.62 -0.08 1.70
C LEU A 35 -8.67 0.34 2.83
N THR A 36 -8.17 1.58 2.77
CA THR A 36 -7.37 2.20 3.84
C THR A 36 -7.63 3.71 3.95
N ARG A 37 -7.26 4.33 5.06
CA ARG A 37 -7.36 5.78 5.31
C ARG A 37 -6.20 6.24 6.19
N PRO A 38 -5.64 7.44 5.98
CA PRO A 38 -4.57 7.96 6.84
C PRO A 38 -5.12 8.42 8.19
N VAL A 39 -4.22 8.55 9.17
CA VAL A 39 -4.53 9.21 10.45
C VAL A 39 -5.02 10.64 10.20
N THR A 40 -4.35 11.37 9.30
CA THR A 40 -4.78 12.70 8.86
C THR A 40 -4.75 12.81 7.33
N PRO A 41 -5.72 13.47 6.67
CA PRO A 41 -5.73 13.57 5.20
C PRO A 41 -4.50 14.24 4.58
N ALA A 42 -3.76 15.05 5.34
CA ALA A 42 -2.59 15.78 4.86
C ALA A 42 -1.40 14.88 4.48
N THR A 43 -1.36 13.63 4.98
CA THR A 43 -0.23 12.72 4.76
C THR A 43 -0.32 11.95 3.44
N ASP A 44 -1.46 11.97 2.75
CA ASP A 44 -1.70 11.16 1.54
C ASP A 44 -0.64 11.38 0.46
N LYS A 45 -0.24 12.64 0.21
CA LYS A 45 0.78 12.95 -0.79
C LYS A 45 2.11 12.28 -0.42
N ALA A 46 2.56 12.48 0.82
CA ALA A 46 3.82 11.92 1.29
C ALA A 46 3.78 10.38 1.28
N THR A 47 2.65 9.77 1.63
CA THR A 47 2.49 8.32 1.56
C THR A 47 2.57 7.80 0.13
N ARG A 48 1.93 8.46 -0.85
CA ARG A 48 2.03 8.06 -2.27
C ARG A 48 3.46 8.17 -2.78
N ASP A 49 4.15 9.25 -2.44
CA ASP A 49 5.55 9.46 -2.83
C ASP A 49 6.44 8.35 -2.25
N ALA A 50 6.23 7.96 -0.99
CA ALA A 50 6.96 6.87 -0.34
C ALA A 50 6.69 5.50 -0.98
N LEU A 51 5.42 5.17 -1.29
CA LEU A 51 5.05 3.93 -1.97
C LEU A 51 5.70 3.84 -3.36
N ALA A 52 5.63 4.92 -4.14
CA ALA A 52 6.23 4.99 -5.47
C ALA A 52 7.76 4.84 -5.42
N ALA A 53 8.43 5.47 -4.45
CA ALA A 53 9.88 5.37 -4.28
C ALA A 53 10.37 3.93 -4.04
N GLN A 54 9.53 3.08 -3.44
CA GLN A 54 9.85 1.66 -3.17
C GLN A 54 9.22 0.68 -4.17
N ARG A 55 8.58 1.19 -5.24
CA ARG A 55 7.87 0.38 -6.25
C ARG A 55 6.75 -0.46 -5.64
N ILE A 56 6.06 0.07 -4.63
CA ILE A 56 4.83 -0.52 -4.09
C ILE A 56 3.66 -0.02 -4.93
N ASP A 57 2.89 -0.95 -5.50
CA ASP A 57 1.78 -0.64 -6.39
C ASP A 57 0.56 -0.16 -5.61
N ILE A 58 -0.09 0.90 -6.08
CA ILE A 58 -1.38 1.35 -5.53
C ILE A 58 -2.49 0.74 -6.38
N THR A 59 -3.37 -0.03 -5.75
CA THR A 59 -4.46 -0.76 -6.42
C THR A 59 -5.80 -0.41 -5.78
N ALA A 60 -6.87 -0.35 -6.57
CA ALA A 60 -8.24 -0.27 -6.06
C ALA A 60 -8.86 -1.67 -6.03
N VAL A 61 -9.73 -1.97 -5.06
CA VAL A 61 -10.31 -3.33 -4.93
C VAL A 61 -11.03 -3.78 -6.21
N GLY A 62 -11.68 -2.86 -6.91
CA GLY A 62 -12.38 -3.15 -8.17
C GLY A 62 -11.46 -3.60 -9.31
N ALA A 63 -10.17 -3.28 -9.26
CA ALA A 63 -9.19 -3.72 -10.26
C ALA A 63 -8.70 -5.16 -10.03
N LEU A 64 -8.96 -5.75 -8.86
CA LEU A 64 -8.57 -7.13 -8.55
C LEU A 64 -9.53 -8.18 -9.13
N ALA A 65 -10.81 -7.82 -9.35
CA ALA A 65 -11.85 -8.75 -9.75
C ALA A 65 -11.71 -9.30 -11.19
N PHE A 66 -10.68 -8.86 -11.93
CA PHE A 66 -10.40 -9.26 -13.31
C PHE A 66 -8.98 -9.82 -13.51
N ALA A 67 -8.26 -10.11 -12.42
CA ALA A 67 -6.91 -10.69 -12.43
C ALA A 67 -6.93 -12.21 -12.25
#